data_AF-U6KU19-F1
#
_entry.id   AF-U6KU19-F1
#
_cell.length_a   1.000
_cell.length_b   1.000
_cell.length_c   1.000
_cell.angle_alpha   90.00
_cell.angle_beta   90.00
_cell.angle_gamma   90.00
#
_symmetry.space_group_name_H-M   'P 1'
#
loop_
_entity.id
_entity.type
_entity.pdbx_description
1 polymer ?
#
loop_
_entity_poly.entity_id
_entity_poly.type
_entity_poly.pdbx_seq_one_letter_code
_entity_poly.pdbx_strand_id
1 'polypeptide(L)'
;MIHFLDSFLKSLFNFGSVNMKYFAITFVALSVLCVRRGEHAESGSAADKADRVSCLNEFNDVRVHAGLDPFTTETDEQKKLPLTNSEYIKTVCSTMREGRTFTPEDVVYRREGTYAYSSQSGESGDCSIAVKYWSGAWVNFGDLPAMYTSDKGGIYARSRNRSFVVLFNPNEGATMDCAFFVCPPPTSTTTPTPAQMGSTDRTFESSVRQDKRHKQKGRRPKTLNSS
;
A
#
# COMPACT_ATOMS: atom_id res chain seq x y z
N MET A 1 8.91 11.38 33.38
CA MET A 1 8.58 11.48 31.95
C MET A 1 9.76 11.11 31.04
N ILE A 2 10.98 11.64 31.26
CA ILE A 2 12.18 11.30 30.46
C ILE A 2 12.61 9.82 30.60
N HIS A 3 12.50 9.23 31.78
CA HIS A 3 12.83 7.81 32.01
C HIS A 3 11.89 6.81 31.31
N PHE A 4 10.67 7.23 30.97
CA PHE A 4 9.70 6.41 30.24
C PHE A 4 10.04 6.36 28.75
N LEU A 5 10.45 7.50 28.17
CA LEU A 5 10.93 7.58 26.79
C LEU A 5 12.18 6.73 26.55
N ASP A 6 13.14 6.76 27.47
CA ASP A 6 14.41 6.03 27.31
C ASP A 6 14.22 4.51 27.41
N SER A 7 13.27 4.06 28.23
CA SER A 7 12.91 2.63 28.32
C SER A 7 12.14 2.15 27.09
N PHE A 8 11.20 2.96 26.58
CA PHE A 8 10.43 2.65 25.38
C PHE A 8 11.32 2.57 24.13
N LEU A 9 12.29 3.49 23.99
CA LEU A 9 13.27 3.46 22.90
C LEU A 9 14.22 2.27 23.02
N LYS A 10 14.76 1.96 24.21
CA LYS A 10 15.68 0.81 24.41
C LYS A 10 15.01 -0.54 24.15
N SER A 11 13.71 -0.68 24.40
CA SER A 11 12.96 -1.91 24.09
C SER A 11 12.85 -2.16 22.57
N LEU A 12 12.64 -1.10 21.77
CA LEU A 12 12.48 -1.22 20.32
C LEU A 12 13.76 -1.59 19.54
N PHE A 13 14.95 -1.50 20.16
CA PHE A 13 16.24 -1.73 19.49
C PHE A 13 16.98 -2.99 19.95
N ASN A 14 16.45 -3.76 20.90
CA ASN A 14 17.09 -4.98 21.40
C ASN A 14 16.59 -6.25 20.69
N PHE A 15 16.71 -6.30 19.36
CA PHE A 15 16.73 -7.58 18.65
C PHE A 15 18.13 -8.18 18.83
N GLY A 16 18.22 -9.08 19.82
CA GLY A 16 19.42 -9.83 20.15
C GLY A 16 20.05 -10.49 18.93
N SER A 17 21.36 -10.31 18.82
CA SER A 17 22.24 -10.94 17.85
C SER A 17 22.15 -12.47 17.96
N VAL A 18 21.46 -13.10 17.01
CA VAL A 18 21.44 -14.56 16.90
C VAL A 18 22.67 -15.01 16.11
N ASN A 19 23.54 -15.75 16.81
CA ASN A 19 24.76 -16.38 16.31
C ASN A 19 24.50 -17.23 15.05
N MET A 20 24.93 -16.74 13.89
CA MET A 20 24.92 -17.50 12.64
C MET A 20 26.15 -18.42 12.58
N LYS A 21 26.01 -19.66 13.08
CA LYS A 21 27.02 -20.71 12.90
C LYS A 21 26.92 -21.26 11.48
N TYR A 22 27.97 -21.02 10.70
CA TYR A 22 28.20 -21.53 9.35
C TYR A 22 28.21 -23.07 9.34
N PHE A 23 27.20 -23.69 8.74
CA PHE A 23 27.29 -25.06 8.25
C PHE A 23 27.62 -25.02 6.76
N ALA A 24 28.87 -25.36 6.44
CA ALA A 24 29.30 -25.64 5.08
C ALA A 24 28.68 -26.97 4.63
N ILE A 25 27.69 -26.91 3.74
CA ILE A 25 27.10 -28.08 3.12
C ILE A 25 27.40 -28.01 1.62
N THR A 26 28.37 -28.82 1.19
CA THR A 26 28.64 -29.11 -0.22
C THR A 26 27.64 -30.13 -0.73
N PHE A 27 26.70 -29.72 -1.59
CA PHE A 27 25.90 -30.66 -2.38
C PHE A 27 26.32 -30.63 -3.85
N VAL A 28 26.72 -31.82 -4.30
CA VAL A 28 27.17 -32.19 -5.64
C VAL A 28 26.05 -31.94 -6.65
N ALA A 29 26.36 -31.17 -7.69
CA ALA A 29 25.46 -30.95 -8.83
C ALA A 29 25.41 -32.21 -9.71
N LEU A 30 24.25 -32.86 -9.75
CA LEU A 30 23.92 -33.88 -10.75
C LEU A 30 22.84 -33.29 -11.67
N SER A 31 23.29 -32.78 -12.81
CA SER A 31 22.48 -32.18 -13.86
C SER A 31 21.74 -33.27 -14.64
N VAL A 32 20.44 -33.44 -14.35
CA VAL A 32 19.51 -34.14 -15.24
C VAL A 32 18.87 -33.11 -16.17
N LEU A 33 19.29 -33.11 -17.44
CA LEU A 33 18.65 -32.36 -18.53
C LEU A 33 17.31 -33.02 -18.89
N CYS A 34 16.23 -32.61 -18.22
CA CYS A 34 14.88 -32.85 -18.74
C CYS A 34 14.55 -31.77 -19.77
N VAL A 35 14.55 -32.13 -21.05
CA VAL A 35 13.92 -31.34 -22.12
C VAL A 35 12.42 -31.34 -21.87
N ARG A 36 11.90 -30.31 -21.19
CA ARG A 36 10.47 -30.02 -21.19
C ARG A 36 10.15 -29.19 -22.42
N ARG A 37 9.29 -29.74 -23.26
CA ARG A 37 8.54 -29.03 -24.30
C ARG A 37 7.90 -27.82 -23.63
N GLY A 38 8.17 -26.63 -24.16
CA GLY A 38 7.67 -25.38 -23.58
C GLY A 38 6.16 -25.38 -23.50
N GLU A 39 5.62 -25.57 -22.30
CA GLU A 39 4.42 -24.86 -21.91
C GLU A 39 4.87 -23.41 -21.74
N HIS A 40 4.22 -22.52 -22.49
CA HIS A 40 4.24 -21.10 -22.19
C HIS A 40 3.97 -20.96 -20.70
N ALA A 41 4.99 -20.56 -19.93
CA ALA A 41 4.76 -19.89 -18.67
C ALA A 41 4.02 -18.60 -19.05
N GLU A 42 2.70 -18.71 -19.06
CA GLU A 42 1.83 -17.56 -18.93
C GLU A 42 2.33 -16.87 -17.67
N SER A 43 2.96 -15.71 -17.84
CA SER A 43 3.34 -14.83 -16.75
C SER A 43 2.04 -14.28 -16.15
N GLY A 44 1.31 -15.15 -15.44
CA GLY A 44 0.10 -14.80 -14.73
C GLY A 44 0.49 -13.79 -13.66
N SER A 45 -0.06 -12.58 -13.75
CA SER A 45 0.13 -11.56 -12.72
C SER A 45 -0.31 -12.13 -11.37
N ALA A 46 0.46 -11.88 -10.31
CA ALA A 46 -0.02 -12.17 -8.97
C ALA A 46 -1.34 -11.41 -8.72
N ALA A 47 -2.35 -12.10 -8.20
CA ALA A 47 -3.67 -11.53 -7.94
C ALA A 47 -3.68 -10.69 -6.65
N ASP A 48 -4.57 -9.70 -6.60
CA ASP A 48 -4.91 -8.97 -5.37
C ASP A 48 -5.45 -9.98 -4.33
N LYS A 49 -4.83 -10.04 -3.14
CA LYS A 49 -5.22 -10.97 -2.07
C LYS A 49 -5.21 -10.29 -0.71
N ALA A 50 -6.01 -10.82 0.21
CA ALA A 50 -6.04 -10.36 1.59
C ALA A 50 -6.21 -11.55 2.54
N ASP A 51 -5.32 -11.64 3.51
CA ASP A 51 -5.32 -12.71 4.51
C ASP A 51 -5.52 -12.11 5.90
N ARG A 52 -6.37 -12.73 6.73
CA ARG A 52 -6.54 -12.32 8.13
C ARG A 52 -5.25 -12.61 8.89
N VAL A 53 -4.82 -11.66 9.70
CA VAL A 53 -3.62 -11.78 10.55
C VAL A 53 -4.02 -11.43 11.98
N SER A 54 -3.51 -12.18 12.96
CA SER A 54 -3.68 -11.84 14.38
C SER A 54 -2.55 -10.92 14.83
N CYS A 55 -2.88 -9.68 15.18
CA CYS A 55 -1.93 -8.69 15.70
C CYS A 55 -2.12 -8.39 17.20
N LEU A 56 -2.93 -9.21 17.89
CA LEU A 56 -3.29 -8.99 19.29
C LEU A 56 -2.07 -8.96 20.20
N ASN A 57 -1.10 -9.86 20.00
CA ASN A 57 0.07 -9.96 20.87
C ASN A 57 0.91 -8.68 20.80
N GLU A 58 1.30 -8.26 19.60
CA GLU A 58 2.17 -7.09 19.39
C GLU A 58 1.46 -5.79 19.79
N PHE A 59 0.15 -5.66 19.51
CA PHE A 59 -0.60 -4.44 19.84
C PHE A 59 -0.88 -4.37 21.34
N ASN A 60 -1.20 -5.49 21.98
CA ASN A 60 -1.47 -5.51 23.41
C ASN A 60 -0.21 -5.32 24.25
N ASP A 61 0.95 -5.79 23.81
CA ASP A 61 2.22 -5.54 24.48
C ASP A 61 2.46 -4.03 24.70
N VAL A 62 2.31 -3.23 23.63
CA VAL A 62 2.49 -1.77 23.73
C VAL A 62 1.35 -1.06 24.45
N ARG A 63 0.11 -1.55 24.37
CA ARG A 63 -1.04 -0.98 25.08
C ARG A 63 -0.94 -1.18 26.59
N VAL A 64 -0.63 -2.40 27.02
CA VAL A 64 -0.43 -2.72 28.44
C VAL A 64 0.74 -1.92 28.99
N HIS A 65 1.83 -1.79 28.22
CA HIS A 65 2.95 -0.92 28.61
C HIS A 65 2.54 0.55 28.79
N ALA A 66 1.56 1.02 28.02
CA ALA A 66 0.99 2.36 28.15
C ALA A 66 -0.11 2.47 29.23
N GLY A 67 -0.41 1.39 29.97
CA GLY A 67 -1.47 1.36 30.98
C GLY A 67 -2.89 1.36 30.38
N LEU A 68 -3.05 0.89 29.14
CA LEU A 68 -4.34 0.76 28.47
C LEU A 68 -4.81 -0.69 28.47
N ASP A 69 -6.13 -0.87 28.45
CA ASP A 69 -6.74 -2.19 28.32
C ASP A 69 -6.32 -2.88 27.02
N PRO A 70 -6.02 -4.18 27.06
CA PRO A 70 -5.72 -4.94 25.85
C PRO A 70 -6.94 -4.98 24.93
N PHE A 71 -6.68 -4.95 23.62
CA PHE A 71 -7.69 -5.29 22.63
C PHE A 71 -8.09 -6.76 22.75
N THR A 72 -9.33 -7.05 22.37
CA THR A 72 -9.82 -8.41 22.14
C THR A 72 -10.12 -8.64 20.66
N THR A 73 -10.21 -9.91 20.25
CA THR A 73 -10.66 -10.25 18.89
C THR A 73 -12.06 -9.72 18.64
N GLU A 74 -12.29 -9.09 17.49
CA GLU A 74 -13.65 -8.75 17.05
C GLU A 74 -14.45 -10.02 16.74
N THR A 75 -15.65 -10.11 17.31
CA THR A 75 -16.57 -11.24 17.12
C THR A 75 -17.77 -10.88 16.26
N ASP A 76 -18.12 -9.59 16.17
CA ASP A 76 -19.20 -9.08 15.34
C ASP A 76 -18.79 -9.07 13.86
N GLU A 77 -19.50 -9.84 13.04
CA GLU A 77 -19.26 -9.94 11.60
C GLU A 77 -19.45 -8.59 10.87
N GLN A 78 -20.27 -7.68 11.40
CA GLN A 78 -20.47 -6.35 10.80
C GLN A 78 -19.26 -5.42 11.03
N LYS A 79 -18.43 -5.74 12.04
CA LYS A 79 -17.22 -4.99 12.40
C LYS A 79 -15.94 -5.62 11.84
N LYS A 80 -16.01 -6.87 11.39
CA LYS A 80 -14.90 -7.57 10.71
C LYS A 80 -14.64 -7.03 9.30
N LEU A 81 -13.41 -7.23 8.83
CA LEU A 81 -12.99 -6.89 7.48
C LEU A 81 -13.65 -7.86 6.50
N PRO A 82 -14.32 -7.38 5.43
CA PRO A 82 -15.05 -8.24 4.50
C PRO A 82 -14.09 -8.88 3.48
N LEU A 83 -13.17 -9.72 3.97
CA LEU A 83 -12.10 -10.35 3.17
C LEU A 83 -12.64 -11.38 2.16
N THR A 84 -13.89 -11.82 2.29
CA THR A 84 -14.55 -12.66 1.28
C THR A 84 -15.15 -11.85 0.13
N ASN A 85 -15.22 -10.52 0.25
CA ASN A 85 -15.73 -9.65 -0.78
C ASN A 85 -14.59 -9.22 -1.73
N SER A 86 -14.60 -9.76 -2.94
CA SER A 86 -13.57 -9.45 -3.95
C SER A 86 -13.57 -7.99 -4.41
N GLU A 87 -14.70 -7.29 -4.39
CA GLU A 87 -14.78 -5.86 -4.72
C GLU A 87 -14.08 -5.03 -3.63
N TYR A 88 -14.30 -5.37 -2.36
CA TYR A 88 -13.60 -4.74 -1.24
C TYR A 88 -12.07 -4.86 -1.37
N ILE A 89 -11.57 -6.08 -1.64
CA ILE A 89 -10.13 -6.31 -1.82
C ILE A 89 -9.59 -5.50 -3.01
N LYS A 90 -10.30 -5.51 -4.16
CA LYS A 90 -9.89 -4.74 -5.35
C LYS A 90 -9.83 -3.24 -5.08
N THR A 91 -10.83 -2.69 -4.39
CA THR A 91 -10.88 -1.27 -4.04
C THR A 91 -9.72 -0.89 -3.12
N VAL A 92 -9.47 -1.67 -2.06
CA VAL A 92 -8.33 -1.46 -1.16
C VAL A 92 -7.02 -1.48 -1.96
N CYS A 93 -6.82 -2.48 -2.82
CA CYS A 93 -5.61 -2.59 -3.63
C CYS A 93 -5.47 -1.51 -4.70
N SER A 94 -6.56 -1.03 -5.31
CA SER A 94 -6.52 0.13 -6.21
C SER A 94 -6.03 1.38 -5.48
N THR A 95 -6.64 1.68 -4.33
CA THR A 95 -6.28 2.86 -3.52
C THR A 95 -4.82 2.80 -3.06
N MET A 96 -4.33 1.63 -2.64
CA MET A 96 -2.92 1.46 -2.26
C MET A 96 -1.97 1.69 -3.43
N ARG A 97 -2.31 1.21 -4.63
CA ARG A 97 -1.51 1.44 -5.86
C ARG A 97 -1.45 2.91 -6.27
N GLU A 98 -2.51 3.68 -6.01
CA GLU A 98 -2.55 5.13 -6.22
C GLU A 98 -1.72 5.91 -5.19
N GLY A 99 -1.13 5.25 -4.19
CA GLY A 99 -0.40 5.88 -3.10
C GLY A 99 -1.31 6.68 -2.15
N ARG A 100 -2.62 6.46 -2.23
CA ARG A 100 -3.59 7.09 -1.32
C ARG A 100 -3.76 6.24 -0.06
N THR A 101 -4.16 6.89 1.02
CA THR A 101 -4.69 6.14 2.17
C THR A 101 -6.15 5.82 1.89
N PHE A 102 -6.50 4.55 2.10
CA PHE A 102 -7.87 4.10 2.19
C PHE A 102 -8.68 4.90 3.21
N THR A 103 -9.85 5.38 2.81
CA THR A 103 -10.83 6.00 3.70
C THR A 103 -12.16 5.26 3.64
N PRO A 104 -13.01 5.38 4.67
CA PRO A 104 -14.32 4.72 4.67
C PRO A 104 -15.21 5.07 3.48
N GLU A 105 -14.96 6.21 2.82
CA GLU A 105 -15.68 6.64 1.62
C GLU A 105 -15.26 5.91 0.33
N ASP A 106 -14.10 5.23 0.33
CA ASP A 106 -13.63 4.50 -0.85
C ASP A 106 -14.45 3.22 -1.10
N VAL A 107 -15.19 2.70 -0.10
CA VAL A 107 -15.91 1.42 -0.19
C VAL A 107 -17.42 1.56 -0.11
N VAL A 108 -18.10 0.68 -0.84
CA VAL A 108 -19.57 0.53 -0.82
C VAL A 108 -20.08 0.11 0.56
N TYR A 109 -19.27 -0.60 1.35
CA TYR A 109 -19.63 -1.07 2.69
C TYR A 109 -18.90 -0.26 3.77
N ARG A 110 -19.59 0.74 4.32
CA ARG A 110 -19.09 1.51 5.46
C ARG A 110 -19.22 0.68 6.73
N ARG A 111 -18.09 0.42 7.38
CA ARG A 111 -18.07 -0.25 8.70
C ARG A 111 -18.02 0.75 9.83
N GLU A 112 -18.53 0.31 10.97
CA GLU A 112 -18.32 0.97 12.24
C GLU A 112 -16.90 0.70 12.76
N GLY A 113 -16.29 1.69 13.41
CA GLY A 113 -14.93 1.61 13.93
C GLY A 113 -13.93 2.50 13.18
N THR A 114 -12.68 2.48 13.65
CA THR A 114 -11.59 3.30 13.10
C THR A 114 -10.61 2.42 12.33
N TYR A 115 -10.15 2.90 11.18
CA TYR A 115 -9.17 2.20 10.35
C TYR A 115 -7.75 2.65 10.69
N ALA A 116 -6.86 1.67 10.85
CA ALA A 116 -5.43 1.88 10.96
C ALA A 116 -4.72 1.18 9.79
N TYR A 117 -3.68 1.80 9.26
CA TYR A 117 -2.97 1.30 8.08
C TYR A 117 -1.46 1.45 8.24
N SER A 118 -0.73 0.41 7.87
CA SER A 118 0.72 0.45 7.72
C SER A 118 1.08 -0.15 6.37
N SER A 119 1.78 0.62 5.54
CA SER A 119 2.47 0.06 4.38
C SER A 119 3.63 -0.79 4.86
N GLN A 120 3.73 -2.03 4.40
CA GLN A 120 4.81 -2.94 4.74
C GLN A 120 5.33 -3.62 3.46
N SER A 121 6.62 -3.93 3.44
CA SER A 121 7.24 -4.78 2.42
C SER A 121 7.37 -6.20 2.97
N GLY A 122 6.96 -7.22 2.20
CA GLY A 122 7.08 -8.62 2.60
C GLY A 122 5.98 -9.48 1.97
N GLU A 123 6.07 -10.79 2.19
CA GLU A 123 5.08 -11.76 1.70
C GLU A 123 3.97 -12.07 2.72
N SER A 124 4.15 -11.64 3.97
CA SER A 124 3.20 -11.80 5.07
C SER A 124 3.13 -10.54 5.92
N GLY A 125 2.03 -10.38 6.67
CA GLY A 125 1.81 -9.23 7.53
C GLY A 125 2.59 -9.34 8.83
N ASP A 126 3.42 -8.33 9.12
CA ASP A 126 4.17 -8.23 10.37
C ASP A 126 3.58 -7.12 11.25
N CYS A 127 2.90 -7.52 12.32
CA CYS A 127 2.25 -6.61 13.24
C CYS A 127 3.26 -5.72 13.99
N SER A 128 4.50 -6.19 14.20
CA SER A 128 5.56 -5.39 14.84
C SER A 128 6.01 -4.23 13.96
N ILE A 129 6.03 -4.42 12.63
CA ILE A 129 6.30 -3.34 11.67
C ILE A 129 5.18 -2.29 11.74
N ALA A 130 3.91 -2.72 11.85
CA ALA A 130 2.79 -1.80 12.02
C ALA A 130 2.93 -0.97 13.30
N VAL A 131 3.20 -1.62 14.43
CA VAL A 131 3.43 -0.94 15.72
C VAL A 131 4.55 0.08 15.59
N LYS A 132 5.73 -0.32 15.10
CA LYS A 132 6.87 0.59 14.92
C LYS A 132 6.54 1.75 13.99
N TYR A 133 5.86 1.48 12.88
CA TYR A 133 5.43 2.51 11.96
C TYR A 133 4.49 3.50 12.67
N TRP A 134 3.43 3.03 13.33
CA TRP A 134 2.46 3.92 13.99
C TRP A 134 3.06 4.67 15.17
N SER A 135 3.81 4.01 16.06
CA SER A 135 4.44 4.63 17.23
C SER A 135 5.40 5.77 16.88
N GLY A 136 6.07 5.69 15.73
CA GLY A 136 6.91 6.80 15.28
C GLY A 136 6.14 8.06 14.86
N ALA A 137 4.80 8.06 14.86
CA ALA A 137 3.98 9.27 14.71
C ALA A 137 3.92 10.12 15.98
N TRP A 138 4.32 9.60 17.15
CA TRP A 138 4.30 10.31 18.42
C TRP A 138 4.90 11.71 18.35
N VAL A 139 6.00 11.88 17.60
CA VAL A 139 6.70 13.16 17.42
C VAL A 139 5.84 14.26 16.78
N ASN A 140 4.69 13.91 16.21
CA ASN A 140 3.75 14.86 15.61
C ASN A 140 2.69 15.37 16.61
N PHE A 141 2.68 14.85 17.84
CA PHE A 141 1.72 15.21 18.89
C PHE A 141 2.39 16.02 20.00
N GLY A 142 1.64 16.96 20.59
CA GLY A 142 2.02 17.59 21.85
C GLY A 142 1.64 16.71 23.04
N ASP A 143 1.58 17.29 24.25
CA ASP A 143 1.25 16.55 25.48
C ASP A 143 -0.11 15.82 25.39
N LEU A 144 -1.08 16.43 24.72
CA LEU A 144 -2.38 15.85 24.43
C LEU A 144 -2.62 15.85 22.92
N PRO A 145 -3.06 14.71 22.33
CA PRO A 145 -3.47 14.70 20.94
C PRO A 145 -4.59 15.72 20.70
N ALA A 146 -4.47 16.50 19.63
CA ALA A 146 -5.53 17.42 19.22
C ALA A 146 -6.85 16.67 19.03
N MET A 147 -7.98 17.34 19.15
CA MET A 147 -9.27 16.70 18.86
C MET A 147 -9.33 16.27 17.38
N TYR A 148 -9.73 15.02 17.14
CA TYR A 148 -9.98 14.54 15.78
C TYR A 148 -11.30 15.14 15.25
N THR A 149 -11.22 15.80 14.09
CA THR A 149 -12.39 16.43 13.44
C THR A 149 -12.70 15.84 12.07
N SER A 150 -11.68 15.44 11.31
CA SER A 150 -11.83 14.77 10.02
C SER A 150 -10.51 14.15 9.53
N ASP A 151 -10.61 13.21 8.60
CA ASP A 151 -9.46 12.58 7.91
C ASP A 151 -8.66 13.52 7.01
N LYS A 152 -9.13 14.76 6.80
CA LYS A 152 -8.47 15.78 5.97
C LYS A 152 -7.95 16.96 6.79
N GLY A 153 -8.21 16.99 8.10
CA GLY A 153 -7.93 18.14 8.97
C GLY A 153 -6.67 17.97 9.82
N GLY A 154 -5.86 19.03 9.89
CA GLY A 154 -4.75 19.16 10.84
C GLY A 154 -3.74 18.00 10.81
N ILE A 155 -3.23 17.62 11.99
CA ILE A 155 -2.25 16.53 12.11
C ILE A 155 -2.84 15.17 11.74
N TYR A 156 -4.17 15.01 11.76
CA TYR A 156 -4.84 13.77 11.40
C TYR A 156 -5.05 13.59 9.90
N ALA A 157 -4.67 14.54 9.05
CA ALA A 157 -4.61 14.32 7.60
C ALA A 157 -3.65 13.15 7.24
N ARG A 158 -2.67 12.89 8.10
CA ARG A 158 -1.72 11.77 7.96
C ARG A 158 -2.31 10.50 8.56
N SER A 159 -2.49 9.47 7.74
CA SER A 159 -3.00 8.16 8.16
C SER A 159 -2.17 7.51 9.26
N ARG A 160 -0.86 7.72 9.24
CA ARG A 160 0.06 7.29 10.30
C ARG A 160 -0.31 7.87 11.67
N ASN A 161 -0.71 9.15 11.72
CA ASN A 161 -1.12 9.82 12.96
C ASN A 161 -2.47 9.30 13.45
N ARG A 162 -3.42 9.03 12.53
CA ARG A 162 -4.68 8.37 12.88
C ARG A 162 -4.45 6.96 13.43
N SER A 163 -3.57 6.19 12.79
CA SER A 163 -3.25 4.83 13.22
C SER A 163 -2.59 4.80 14.61
N PHE A 164 -1.76 5.81 14.92
CA PHE A 164 -1.19 5.98 16.26
C PHE A 164 -2.26 6.17 17.34
N VAL A 165 -3.21 7.09 17.13
CA VAL A 165 -4.28 7.32 18.12
C VAL A 165 -5.26 6.15 18.21
N VAL A 166 -5.41 5.35 17.16
CA VAL A 166 -6.17 4.08 17.21
C VAL A 166 -5.47 3.08 18.12
N LEU A 167 -4.16 2.88 17.94
CA LEU A 167 -3.37 1.95 18.75
C LEU A 167 -3.43 2.30 20.24
N PHE A 168 -3.40 3.58 20.57
CA PHE A 168 -3.44 4.09 21.95
C PHE A 168 -4.81 4.67 22.37
N ASN A 169 -5.90 4.21 21.75
CA ASN A 169 -7.24 4.63 22.14
C ASN A 169 -7.55 4.11 23.57
N PRO A 170 -7.94 4.98 24.53
CA PRO A 170 -8.22 4.60 25.90
C PRO A 170 -9.59 3.95 26.12
N ASN A 171 -10.41 3.80 25.08
CA ASN A 171 -11.71 3.13 25.19
C ASN A 171 -11.54 1.69 25.70
N GLU A 172 -12.20 1.40 26.82
CA GLU A 172 -12.29 0.06 27.39
C GLU A 172 -13.08 -0.88 26.46
N GLY A 173 -12.75 -2.17 26.49
CA GLY A 173 -13.45 -3.19 25.70
C GLY A 173 -13.30 -3.05 24.18
N ALA A 174 -12.27 -2.33 23.72
CA ALA A 174 -12.01 -2.17 22.29
C ALA A 174 -11.62 -3.51 21.63
N THR A 175 -12.22 -3.78 20.48
CA THR A 175 -11.98 -4.97 19.65
C THR A 175 -11.15 -4.62 18.42
N MET A 176 -10.50 -5.63 17.82
CA MET A 176 -9.78 -5.45 16.56
C MET A 176 -9.95 -6.64 15.60
N ASP A 177 -9.90 -6.34 14.30
CA ASP A 177 -9.75 -7.30 13.22
C ASP A 177 -8.67 -6.79 12.25
N CYS A 178 -7.69 -7.64 11.95
CA CYS A 178 -6.54 -7.27 11.12
C CYS A 178 -6.45 -8.15 9.87
N ALA A 179 -6.00 -7.53 8.78
CA ALA A 179 -5.70 -8.24 7.55
C ALA A 179 -4.45 -7.67 6.90
N PHE A 180 -3.73 -8.55 6.21
CA PHE A 180 -2.61 -8.20 5.35
C PHE A 180 -3.05 -8.27 3.89
N PHE A 181 -2.85 -7.18 3.16
CA PHE A 181 -3.19 -7.09 1.75
C PHE A 181 -1.91 -7.18 0.92
N VAL A 182 -1.95 -8.02 -0.11
CA VAL A 182 -0.93 -8.03 -1.16
C VAL A 182 -1.59 -7.52 -2.43
N CYS A 183 -1.09 -6.38 -2.90
CA CYS A 183 -1.66 -5.63 -4.02
C CYS A 183 -0.58 -5.44 -5.11
N PRO A 184 -0.37 -6.43 -5.99
CA PRO A 184 0.66 -6.36 -7.01
C PRO A 184 0.42 -5.20 -8.00
N PRO A 185 1.48 -4.66 -8.63
CA PRO A 185 1.32 -3.63 -9.65
C PRO A 185 0.48 -4.17 -10.82
N PRO A 186 -0.30 -3.30 -11.49
CA PRO A 186 -1.14 -3.73 -12.60
C PRO A 186 -0.23 -4.19 -13.75
N THR A 187 -0.51 -5.35 -14.33
CA THR A 187 0.17 -5.79 -15.55
C THR A 187 -0.15 -4.84 -16.69
N SER A 188 0.89 -4.26 -17.29
CA SER A 188 0.76 -3.63 -18.59
C SER A 188 0.61 -4.73 -19.63
N THR A 189 -0.61 -4.98 -20.10
CA THR A 189 -0.83 -5.84 -21.27
C THR A 189 -0.16 -5.16 -22.45
N THR A 190 1.07 -5.55 -22.75
CA THR A 190 1.71 -5.15 -24.00
C THR A 190 1.12 -6.06 -25.07
N THR A 191 0.06 -5.59 -25.73
CA THR A 191 -0.45 -6.23 -26.94
C THR A 191 0.72 -6.38 -27.92
N PRO A 192 1.11 -7.60 -28.33
CA PRO A 192 2.09 -7.74 -29.39
C PRO A 192 1.48 -7.10 -30.64
N THR A 193 2.04 -5.98 -31.08
CA THR A 193 1.75 -5.39 -32.38
C THR A 193 2.01 -6.48 -33.43
N PRO A 194 1.01 -6.89 -34.23
CA PRO A 194 1.28 -7.79 -35.34
C PRO A 194 2.26 -7.08 -36.28
N ALA A 195 3.47 -7.63 -36.41
CA ALA A 195 4.39 -7.21 -37.45
C ALA A 195 3.76 -7.55 -38.80
N GLN A 196 3.10 -6.58 -39.43
CA GLN A 196 2.81 -6.65 -40.86
C GLN A 196 4.15 -6.55 -41.61
N MET A 197 4.69 -7.70 -42.00
CA MET A 197 5.63 -7.78 -43.11
C MET A 197 4.88 -7.41 -44.39
N GLY A 198 4.87 -6.11 -44.72
CA GLY A 198 4.51 -5.62 -46.04
C GLY A 198 5.74 -5.60 -46.94
N SER A 199 5.92 -6.65 -47.74
CA SER A 199 6.72 -6.60 -48.97
C SER A 199 5.75 -6.62 -50.15
N THR A 200 5.73 -5.57 -50.96
CA THR A 200 6.29 -5.56 -52.34
C THR A 200 5.69 -4.39 -53.12
N ASP A 201 6.58 -3.51 -53.54
CA ASP A 201 6.58 -2.66 -54.73
C ASP A 201 5.41 -2.83 -55.74
N ARG A 202 4.73 -1.70 -56.04
CA ARG A 202 4.25 -1.35 -57.38
C ARG A 202 3.82 0.12 -57.47
N THR A 203 4.64 0.89 -58.18
CA THR A 203 4.27 1.86 -59.23
C THR A 203 3.07 2.78 -58.96
N PHE A 204 3.34 4.06 -58.69
CA PHE A 204 2.36 5.15 -58.89
C PHE A 204 2.86 6.09 -59.98
N GLU A 205 2.29 5.94 -61.16
CA GLU A 205 2.31 6.92 -62.24
C GLU A 205 0.96 7.64 -62.26
N SER A 206 1.00 8.98 -62.28
CA SER A 206 -0.03 9.96 -62.69
C SER A 206 0.11 11.22 -61.81
N SER A 207 0.72 12.32 -62.27
CA SER A 207 0.27 13.33 -63.25
C SER A 207 -0.27 14.61 -62.58
N VAL A 208 0.58 15.65 -62.56
CA VAL A 208 0.36 17.04 -63.03
C VAL A 208 -0.79 17.91 -62.44
N ARG A 209 -0.36 18.99 -61.74
CA ARG A 209 -0.92 20.38 -61.60
C ARG A 209 -2.33 20.53 -60.96
N GLN A 210 -2.67 21.55 -60.17
CA GLN A 210 -2.30 22.97 -60.17
C GLN A 210 -2.83 23.66 -58.89
N ASP A 211 -2.01 24.55 -58.32
CA ASP A 211 -2.33 25.90 -57.81
C ASP A 211 -3.64 26.17 -57.01
N LYS A 212 -3.49 26.62 -55.75
CA LYS A 212 -4.07 27.91 -55.30
C LYS A 212 -3.58 28.34 -53.90
N ARG A 213 -2.92 29.51 -53.91
CA ARG A 213 -2.64 30.39 -52.76
C ARG A 213 -3.90 30.70 -51.94
N HIS A 214 -3.80 30.65 -50.61
CA HIS A 214 -4.50 31.61 -49.74
C HIS A 214 -3.64 32.08 -48.57
N LYS A 215 -3.84 33.35 -48.25
CA LYS A 215 -2.95 34.34 -47.66
C LYS A 215 -3.19 34.43 -46.15
N GLN A 216 -2.15 34.29 -45.34
CA GLN A 216 -2.21 34.47 -43.89
C GLN A 216 -1.82 35.91 -43.53
N LYS A 217 -2.69 36.64 -42.82
CA LYS A 217 -2.40 37.97 -42.28
C LYS A 217 -3.04 38.16 -40.89
N GLY A 218 -2.17 38.22 -39.87
CA GLY A 218 -2.22 39.18 -38.76
C GLY A 218 -3.05 38.84 -37.50
N ARG A 219 -2.38 38.83 -36.34
CA ARG A 219 -2.80 39.58 -35.14
C ARG A 219 -1.63 39.75 -34.14
N ARG A 220 -1.50 40.98 -33.63
CA ARG A 220 -0.48 41.51 -32.69
C ARG A 220 -0.61 40.93 -31.26
N PRO A 221 0.46 40.93 -30.45
CA PRO A 221 0.38 40.83 -29.00
C PRO A 221 0.19 42.21 -28.34
N LYS A 222 -0.62 42.28 -27.27
CA LYS A 222 -0.71 43.43 -26.36
C LYS A 222 0.04 43.13 -25.07
N THR A 223 1.02 43.97 -24.78
CA THR A 223 1.59 44.24 -23.45
C THR A 223 0.61 45.03 -22.58
N LEU A 224 0.55 44.76 -21.27
CA LEU A 224 0.09 45.73 -20.27
C LEU A 224 0.89 45.53 -18.96
N ASN A 225 1.48 46.62 -18.47
CA ASN A 225 2.16 46.75 -17.18
C ASN A 225 1.40 47.75 -16.30
N SER A 226 1.57 47.58 -14.98
CA SER A 226 1.42 48.52 -13.86
C SER A 226 0.06 49.15 -13.53
N SER A 227 -0.43 48.84 -12.33
CA SER A 227 -0.34 49.75 -11.16
C SER A 227 -0.39 48.93 -9.87
#